data_AF-A0A3D2YUS5-F1
#
_entry.id   AF-A0A3D2YUS5-F1
#
_cell.length_a   1.000
_cell.length_b   1.000
_cell.length_c   1.000
_cell.angle_alpha   90.00
_cell.angle_beta   90.00
_cell.angle_gamma   90.00
#
_symmetry.space_group_name_H-M   'P 1'
#
loop_
_entity.id
_entity.type
_entity.pdbx_description
1 polymer ?
#
loop_
_entity_poly.entity_id
_entity_poly.type
_entity_poly.pdbx_seq_one_letter_code
_entity_poly.pdbx_strand_id
1 'polypeptide(L)'
;MTMEVEYDRSLYGVEHKAGPFEITSEIIDQANSSVGETGPAFSSDEGAQAAGYERRVAPPTLPCILVRQVALPDVKVQFGKTSMHAGQRVEPKAPVYAGDQLTASSHLKDVYTKTGRSGTMV
;
A
#
# COMPACT_ATOMS: atom_id res chain seq x y z
N MET A 1 -12.67 29.67 -12.03
CA MET A 1 -12.46 29.68 -10.57
C MET A 1 -12.17 28.26 -10.16
N THR A 2 -10.97 27.97 -9.66
CA THR A 2 -10.65 26.67 -9.07
C THR A 2 -11.51 26.54 -7.81
N MET A 3 -12.41 25.55 -7.75
CA MET A 3 -13.16 25.30 -6.52
C MET A 3 -12.16 24.86 -5.47
N GLU A 4 -11.99 25.66 -4.43
CA GLU A 4 -11.14 25.31 -3.31
C GLU A 4 -11.82 24.17 -2.54
N VAL A 5 -11.10 23.06 -2.36
CA VAL A 5 -11.64 21.90 -1.65
C VAL A 5 -11.62 22.22 -0.16
N GLU A 6 -12.75 22.04 0.50
CA GLU A 6 -12.85 22.14 1.96
C GLU A 6 -12.41 20.80 2.58
N TYR A 7 -11.44 20.86 3.48
CA TYR A 7 -10.94 19.71 4.23
C TYR A 7 -10.17 20.16 5.48
N ASP A 8 -9.94 19.22 6.41
CA ASP A 8 -9.20 19.49 7.64
C ASP A 8 -7.68 19.53 7.38
N ARG A 9 -7.14 20.74 7.26
CA ARG A 9 -5.70 20.98 7.01
C ARG A 9 -4.81 20.59 8.20
N SER A 10 -5.36 20.39 9.40
CA SER A 10 -4.57 19.98 10.57
C SER A 10 -3.99 18.56 10.43
N LEU A 11 -4.51 17.77 9.49
CA LEU A 11 -4.11 16.39 9.26
C LEU A 11 -2.81 16.26 8.43
N TYR A 12 -2.31 17.37 7.87
CA TYR A 12 -1.09 17.34 7.06
C TYR A 12 0.12 16.86 7.85
N GLY A 13 0.79 15.83 7.33
CA GLY A 13 2.00 15.27 7.94
C GLY A 13 1.79 14.57 9.28
N VAL A 14 0.55 14.41 9.75
CA VAL A 14 0.25 13.65 10.96
C VAL A 14 0.47 12.16 10.68
N GLU A 15 1.47 11.58 11.36
CA GLU A 15 1.85 10.19 11.20
C GLU A 15 0.92 9.25 11.99
N HIS A 16 0.29 8.33 11.27
CA HIS A 16 -0.45 7.20 11.82
C HIS A 16 0.40 5.95 11.66
N LYS A 17 0.72 5.26 12.77
CA LYS A 17 1.58 4.08 12.79
C LYS A 17 0.79 2.84 13.17
N ALA A 18 1.18 1.69 12.63
CA ALA A 18 0.63 0.39 13.00
C ALA A 18 1.69 -0.72 12.94
N GLY A 19 1.37 -1.84 13.57
CA GLY A 19 2.25 -3.00 13.73
C GLY A 19 2.84 -3.11 15.15
N PRO A 20 3.86 -3.98 15.35
CA PRO A 20 4.51 -4.79 14.32
C PRO A 20 3.57 -5.85 13.72
N PHE A 21 3.78 -6.14 12.44
CA PHE A 21 3.08 -7.18 11.69
C PHE A 21 4.07 -8.29 11.39
N GLU A 22 3.77 -9.49 11.88
CA GLU A 22 4.50 -10.68 11.48
C GLU A 22 4.10 -11.09 10.08
N ILE A 23 5.09 -11.28 9.21
CA ILE A 23 4.87 -11.81 7.87
C ILE A 23 5.05 -13.32 7.94
N THR A 24 3.96 -14.08 7.92
CA THR A 24 4.03 -15.54 7.93
C THR A 24 4.10 -16.11 6.50
N SER A 25 4.48 -17.37 6.38
CA SER A 25 4.45 -18.09 5.10
C SER A 25 3.05 -18.15 4.50
N GLU A 26 2.02 -18.30 5.33
CA GLU A 26 0.62 -18.34 4.89
C GLU A 26 0.17 -17.01 4.29
N ILE A 27 0.61 -15.87 4.87
CA ILE A 27 0.35 -14.54 4.31
C ILE A 27 1.02 -14.41 2.93
N ILE A 28 2.26 -14.90 2.80
CA ILE A 28 2.98 -14.90 1.51
C ILE A 28 2.26 -15.77 0.48
N ASP A 29 1.85 -16.99 0.85
CA ASP A 29 1.16 -17.91 -0.06
C ASP A 29 -0.18 -17.31 -0.54
N GLN A 30 -0.94 -16.70 0.37
CA GLN A 30 -2.19 -16.04 0.01
C GLN A 30 -1.96 -14.82 -0.90
N ALA A 31 -0.91 -14.04 -0.64
CA ALA A 31 -0.54 -12.90 -1.48
C ALA A 31 -0.13 -13.34 -2.88
N ASN A 32 0.75 -14.35 -3.00
CA ASN A 32 1.18 -14.92 -4.27
C ASN A 32 -0.02 -15.41 -5.10
N SER A 33 -0.90 -16.19 -4.48
CA SER A 33 -2.13 -16.69 -5.13
C SER A 33 -3.03 -15.55 -5.60
N SER A 34 -3.19 -14.51 -4.78
CA SER A 34 -4.07 -13.37 -5.10
C SER A 34 -3.59 -12.52 -6.27
N VAL A 35 -2.27 -12.46 -6.50
CA VAL A 35 -1.67 -11.70 -7.62
C VAL A 35 -1.23 -12.58 -8.78
N GLY A 36 -1.42 -13.90 -8.70
CA GLY A 36 -1.04 -14.85 -9.73
C GLY A 36 0.47 -15.07 -9.86
N GLU A 37 1.22 -14.85 -8.79
CA GLU A 37 2.67 -15.03 -8.79
C GLU A 37 3.03 -16.52 -8.76
N THR A 38 3.80 -16.95 -9.76
CA THR A 38 4.15 -18.36 -10.00
C THR A 38 5.64 -18.56 -10.27
N GLY A 39 6.43 -17.49 -10.24
CA GLY A 39 7.87 -17.57 -10.44
C GLY A 39 8.56 -18.41 -9.36
N PRO A 40 9.68 -19.08 -9.70
CA PRO A 40 10.38 -19.97 -8.77
C PRO A 40 10.85 -19.27 -7.49
N ALA A 41 11.14 -17.96 -7.56
CA ALA A 41 11.54 -17.16 -6.40
C ALA A 41 10.44 -16.99 -5.34
N PHE A 42 9.18 -17.17 -5.72
CA PHE A 42 8.02 -17.00 -4.86
C PHE A 42 7.47 -18.34 -4.36
N SER A 43 7.87 -19.45 -4.97
CA SER A 43 7.40 -20.80 -4.63
C SER A 43 8.39 -21.61 -3.81
N SER A 44 9.70 -21.39 -3.93
CA SER A 44 10.71 -22.14 -3.17
C SER A 44 11.97 -21.35 -2.84
N ASP A 45 12.70 -21.81 -1.82
CA ASP A 45 13.97 -21.20 -1.42
C ASP A 45 15.05 -21.39 -2.49
N GLU A 46 15.10 -22.57 -3.12
CA GLU A 46 16.07 -22.87 -4.18
C GLU A 46 15.85 -21.97 -5.40
N GLY A 47 14.58 -21.76 -5.78
CA GLY A 47 14.21 -20.87 -6.87
C GLY A 47 14.56 -19.41 -6.59
N ALA A 48 14.42 -18.99 -5.34
CA ALA A 48 14.76 -17.64 -4.89
C ALA A 48 16.26 -17.41 -4.85
N GLN A 49 17.02 -18.40 -4.35
CA GLN A 49 18.48 -18.37 -4.31
C GLN A 49 19.09 -18.33 -5.72
N ALA A 50 18.53 -19.09 -6.67
CA ALA A 50 18.93 -19.01 -8.07
C ALA A 50 18.69 -17.63 -8.69
N ALA A 51 17.73 -16.86 -8.16
CA ALA A 51 17.43 -15.48 -8.56
C ALA A 51 18.19 -14.42 -7.73
N GLY A 52 19.05 -14.82 -6.80
CA GLY A 52 19.87 -13.92 -5.97
C GLY A 52 19.20 -13.41 -4.69
N TYR A 53 18.06 -13.99 -4.30
CA TYR A 53 17.43 -13.74 -2.99
C TYR A 53 17.98 -14.70 -1.93
N GLU A 54 17.82 -14.34 -0.66
CA GLU A 54 18.24 -15.19 0.46
C GLU A 54 17.43 -16.49 0.55
N ARG A 55 16.10 -16.37 0.39
CA ARG A 55 15.10 -17.44 0.50
C ARG A 55 13.82 -17.02 -0.22
N ARG A 56 12.78 -17.87 -0.20
CA ARG A 56 11.50 -17.62 -0.86
C ARG A 56 10.96 -16.24 -0.49
N VAL A 57 10.80 -15.38 -1.50
CA VAL A 57 10.45 -13.98 -1.31
C VAL A 57 8.94 -13.76 -1.42
N ALA A 58 8.42 -12.80 -0.67
CA ALA A 58 7.08 -12.28 -0.84
C ALA A 58 6.92 -11.53 -2.18
N PRO A 59 5.70 -11.43 -2.74
CA PRO A 59 5.46 -10.56 -3.89
C PRO A 59 5.71 -9.10 -3.47
N PRO A 60 6.30 -8.26 -4.33
CA PRO A 60 6.76 -6.92 -3.99
C PRO A 60 5.64 -5.97 -3.51
N THR A 61 4.39 -6.30 -3.81
CA THR A 61 3.20 -5.55 -3.41
C THR A 61 2.59 -6.01 -2.09
N LEU A 62 3.08 -7.11 -1.48
CA LEU A 62 2.55 -7.63 -0.20
C LEU A 62 2.42 -6.54 0.88
N PRO A 63 3.40 -5.64 1.10
CA PRO A 63 3.28 -4.60 2.13
C PRO A 63 2.08 -3.66 1.97
N CYS A 64 1.48 -3.58 0.77
CA CYS A 64 0.29 -2.75 0.54
C CYS A 64 -0.93 -3.21 1.34
N ILE A 65 -0.98 -4.48 1.76
CA ILE A 65 -2.09 -4.97 2.61
C ILE A 65 -2.02 -4.37 4.03
N LEU A 66 -0.83 -4.03 4.50
CA LEU A 66 -0.60 -3.46 5.84
C LEU A 66 -1.14 -2.03 5.93
N VAL A 67 -1.16 -1.30 4.81
CA VAL A 67 -1.73 0.05 4.73
C VAL A 67 -3.19 0.07 5.16
N ARG A 68 -3.96 -1.00 4.89
CA ARG A 68 -5.36 -1.10 5.35
C ARG A 68 -5.50 -1.17 6.88
N GLN A 69 -4.47 -1.62 7.56
CA GLN A 69 -4.43 -1.74 9.01
C GLN A 69 -3.85 -0.49 9.68
N VAL A 70 -3.26 0.42 8.91
CA VAL A 70 -2.95 1.78 9.36
C VAL A 70 -4.22 2.61 9.23
N ALA A 71 -4.60 3.31 10.31
CA ALA A 71 -5.69 4.28 10.22
C ALA A 71 -5.31 5.36 9.20
N LEU A 72 -6.07 5.45 8.10
CA LEU A 72 -5.94 6.57 7.18
C LEU A 72 -6.58 7.82 7.83
N PRO A 73 -5.98 9.00 7.67
CA PRO A 73 -6.58 10.23 8.18
C PRO A 73 -7.95 10.45 7.55
N ASP A 74 -8.97 10.74 8.37
CA ASP A 74 -10.27 11.17 7.89
C ASP A 74 -10.17 12.63 7.44
N VAL A 75 -9.87 12.82 6.15
CA VAL A 75 -9.66 14.15 5.55
C VAL A 75 -10.94 15.01 5.56
N LYS A 76 -12.11 14.41 5.84
CA LYS A 76 -13.43 15.07 5.82
C LYS A 76 -13.73 15.83 4.53
N VAL A 77 -13.11 15.40 3.43
CA VAL A 77 -13.47 15.87 2.09
C VAL A 77 -14.92 15.45 1.84
N GLN A 78 -15.75 16.39 1.43
CA GLN A 78 -17.10 16.10 0.95
C GLN A 78 -17.00 15.47 -0.44
N PHE A 79 -16.64 14.19 -0.48
CA PHE A 79 -16.80 13.40 -1.68
C PHE A 79 -18.29 13.44 -2.05
N GLY A 80 -18.60 13.62 -3.33
CA GLY A 80 -19.97 13.57 -3.80
C GLY A 80 -20.57 12.17 -3.62
N LYS A 81 -21.40 11.73 -4.57
CA LYS A 81 -22.02 10.39 -4.47
C LYS A 81 -21.05 9.22 -4.72
N THR A 82 -19.84 9.51 -5.16
CA THR A 82 -18.88 8.50 -5.64
C THR A 82 -17.47 8.89 -5.24
N SER A 83 -16.72 7.92 -4.72
CA SER A 83 -15.28 8.00 -4.49
C SER A 83 -14.58 6.87 -5.25
N MET A 84 -13.36 7.12 -5.74
CA MET A 84 -12.54 6.11 -6.41
C MET A 84 -11.10 6.20 -5.93
N HIS A 85 -10.40 5.06 -5.96
CA HIS A 85 -8.96 5.03 -5.71
C HIS A 85 -8.22 5.60 -6.93
N ALA A 86 -7.70 6.84 -6.82
CA ALA A 86 -7.14 7.59 -7.95
C ALA A 86 -5.83 7.02 -8.54
N GLY A 87 -5.20 6.08 -7.83
CA GLY A 87 -3.99 5.38 -8.27
C GLY A 87 -3.03 5.12 -7.12
N GLN A 88 -2.15 4.14 -7.28
CA GLN A 88 -1.12 3.81 -6.31
C GLN A 88 0.25 3.80 -7.00
N ARG A 89 1.27 4.31 -6.31
CA ARG A 89 2.68 4.08 -6.67
C ARG A 89 3.31 3.26 -5.55
N VAL A 90 3.94 2.16 -5.92
CA VAL A 90 4.68 1.29 -4.98
C VAL A 90 6.13 1.24 -5.45
N GLU A 91 7.05 1.41 -4.50
CA GLU A 91 8.48 1.32 -4.77
C GLU A 91 9.12 0.39 -3.72
N PRO A 92 9.23 -0.92 -4.04
CA PRO A 92 9.89 -1.88 -3.17
C PRO A 92 11.36 -1.48 -2.97
N LYS A 93 11.82 -1.49 -1.72
CA LYS A 93 13.20 -1.12 -1.35
C LYS A 93 14.05 -2.30 -0.90
N ALA A 94 13.41 -3.34 -0.40
CA ALA A 94 14.03 -4.57 0.06
C ALA A 94 13.04 -5.74 -0.17
N PRO A 95 13.55 -6.98 -0.36
CA PRO A 95 12.72 -8.17 -0.32
C PRO A 95 12.10 -8.35 1.08
N VAL A 96 10.95 -9.01 1.13
CA VAL A 96 10.26 -9.37 2.37
C VAL A 96 10.20 -10.88 2.46
N TYR A 97 10.46 -11.42 3.63
CA TYR A 97 10.52 -12.86 3.89
C TYR A 97 9.62 -13.28 5.06
N ALA A 98 9.34 -14.57 5.16
CA ALA A 98 8.57 -15.12 6.28
C ALA A 98 9.33 -14.95 7.62
N GLY A 99 8.69 -14.52 8.69
CA GLY A 99 9.29 -14.18 9.97
C GLY A 99 9.76 -12.71 10.08
N ASP A 100 9.67 -11.93 9.01
CA ASP A 100 9.92 -10.49 9.09
C ASP A 100 8.87 -9.81 9.96
N GLN A 101 9.30 -8.83 10.76
CA GLN A 101 8.44 -7.97 11.58
C GLN A 101 8.38 -6.58 10.95
N LEU A 102 7.27 -6.25 10.27
CA LEU A 102 7.11 -4.98 9.58
C LEU A 102 6.29 -3.99 10.41
N THR A 103 6.69 -2.73 10.41
CA THR A 103 5.85 -1.61 10.87
C THR A 103 5.38 -0.80 9.68
N ALA A 104 4.18 -0.25 9.74
CA ALA A 104 3.66 0.61 8.69
C ALA A 104 3.34 2.00 9.24
N SER A 105 3.46 3.02 8.40
CA SER A 105 2.92 4.34 8.70
C SER A 105 2.29 5.00 7.48
N SER A 106 1.39 5.94 7.73
CA SER A 106 0.74 6.76 6.70
C SER A 106 0.49 8.17 7.22
N HIS A 107 0.48 9.14 6.33
CA HIS A 107 0.10 10.52 6.62
C HIS A 107 -0.57 11.15 5.40
N LEU A 108 -1.36 12.20 5.63
CA LEU A 108 -1.88 13.03 4.55
C LEU A 108 -0.74 13.88 3.99
N LYS A 109 -0.33 13.59 2.75
CA LYS A 109 0.73 14.33 2.06
C LYS A 109 0.19 15.57 1.34
N ASP A 110 -0.88 15.41 0.57
CA ASP A 110 -1.41 16.46 -0.30
C ASP A 110 -2.92 16.25 -0.54
N VAL A 111 -3.64 17.35 -0.81
CA VAL A 111 -5.05 17.37 -1.22
C VAL A 111 -5.18 18.38 -2.34
N TYR A 112 -5.60 17.92 -3.51
CA TYR A 112 -5.69 18.76 -4.70
C TYR A 112 -6.77 18.25 -5.64
N THR A 113 -7.35 19.18 -6.40
CA THR A 113 -8.35 18.85 -7.43
C THR A 113 -7.67 18.42 -8.73
N LYS A 114 -8.28 17.46 -9.44
CA LYS A 114 -7.97 17.16 -10.84
C LYS A 114 -9.19 17.47 -11.72
N THR A 115 -8.97 17.87 -12.96
CA THR A 115 -10.05 17.99 -13.95
C THR A 115 -10.19 16.66 -14.69
N GLY A 116 -11.32 15.98 -14.51
CA GLY A 116 -11.71 14.79 -15.28
C GLY A 116 -12.60 15.16 -16.47
N ARG A 117 -12.98 14.16 -17.28
CA ARG A 117 -13.87 14.36 -18.44
C ARG A 117 -15.23 14.94 -18.05
N SER A 118 -15.74 14.56 -16.88
CA SER A 118 -17.07 14.93 -16.39
C SER A 118 -17.06 16.03 -15.33
N GLY A 119 -15.93 16.74 -15.16
CA GLY A 119 -15.79 17.81 -14.17
C GLY A 119 -14.67 17.56 -13.15
N THR A 120 -14.71 18.32 -12.06
CA THR A 120 -13.72 18.27 -10.98
C THR A 120 -13.77 16.93 -10.25
N MET A 121 -12.60 16.31 -10.09
CA MET A 121 -12.35 15.18 -9.21
C MET A 121 -11.58 15.70 -8.01
N VAL A 122 -12.01 15.30 -6.82
CA VAL A 122 -11.39 15.60 -5.54
C VAL A 122 -10.96 14.30 -4.90
#